data_AF-A0A8K0QB70-F1
#
_entry.id   AF-A0A8K0QB70-F1
#
_cell.length_a   1.000
_cell.length_b   1.000
_cell.length_c   1.000
_cell.angle_alpha   90.00
_cell.angle_beta   90.00
_cell.angle_gamma   90.00
#
_symmetry.space_group_name_H-M   'P 1'
#
loop_
_entity.id
_entity.type
_entity.pdbx_description
1 polymer ?
#
loop_
_entity_poly.entity_id
_entity_poly.type
_entity_poly.pdbx_seq_one_letter_code
_entity_poly.pdbx_strand_id
1 'polypeptide(L)'
;MGSSADMSMGKALVAAWQQDGILQIAMDAEQQTLYKAANEASKRFFRKPFNQKAACTDSQRYSGYIASGKELTDGLADYSEISTVTKDVDLDDPMVSAK
;
A
#
# COMPACT_ATOMS: atom_id res chain seq x y z
N MET A 1 18.11 24.16 -1.37
CA MET A 1 18.21 24.08 -2.85
C MET A 1 18.98 22.80 -3.17
N GLY A 2 18.55 22.04 -4.17
CA GLY A 2 19.21 20.78 -4.57
C GLY A 2 20.52 21.03 -5.33
N SER A 3 21.43 20.06 -5.26
CA SER A 3 22.69 20.05 -6.01
C SER A 3 22.46 19.87 -7.51
N SER A 4 23.51 20.05 -8.33
CA SER A 4 23.46 19.72 -9.77
C SER A 4 23.13 18.24 -10.01
N ALA A 5 23.60 17.34 -9.14
CA ALA A 5 23.28 15.93 -9.18
C ALA A 5 21.78 15.69 -8.90
N ASP A 6 21.20 16.37 -7.90
CA ASP A 6 19.77 16.25 -7.58
C ASP A 6 18.90 16.73 -8.75
N MET A 7 19.28 17.82 -9.40
CA MET A 7 18.58 18.33 -10.58
C MET A 7 18.66 17.36 -11.77
N SER A 8 19.84 16.76 -11.99
CA SER A 8 20.03 15.76 -13.04
C SER A 8 19.20 14.51 -12.79
N MET A 9 19.19 14.01 -11.55
CA MET A 9 18.37 12.88 -11.13
C MET A 9 16.89 13.18 -11.31
N GLY A 10 16.41 14.35 -10.88
CA GLY A 10 15.02 14.76 -11.04
C GLY A 10 14.57 14.76 -12.51
N LYS A 11 15.42 15.27 -13.42
CA LYS A 11 15.14 15.23 -14.88
C LYS A 11 15.08 13.79 -15.41
N ALA A 12 15.97 12.92 -14.95
CA ALA A 12 15.99 11.52 -15.37
C ALA A 12 14.74 10.76 -14.90
N LEU A 13 14.27 11.00 -13.66
CA LEU A 13 13.04 10.40 -13.13
C LEU A 13 11.82 10.82 -13.96
N VAL A 14 11.70 12.11 -14.29
CA VAL A 14 10.61 12.62 -15.14
C VAL A 14 10.67 12.02 -16.54
N ALA A 15 11.85 11.96 -17.15
CA ALA A 15 12.02 11.38 -18.48
C ALA A 15 11.62 9.90 -18.51
N ALA A 16 12.05 9.09 -17.53
CA ALA A 16 11.68 7.69 -17.42
C ALA A 16 10.16 7.52 -17.24
N TRP A 17 9.51 8.33 -16.39
CA TRP A 17 8.05 8.31 -16.26
C TRP A 17 7.32 8.68 -17.55
N GLN A 18 7.80 9.69 -18.29
CA GLN A 18 7.18 10.12 -19.55
C GLN A 18 7.33 9.08 -20.66
N GLN A 19 8.46 8.38 -20.68
CA GLN A 19 8.77 7.38 -21.72
C GLN A 19 8.13 6.02 -21.41
N ASP A 20 8.28 5.53 -20.19
CA ASP A 20 7.99 4.13 -19.84
C ASP A 20 6.79 3.99 -18.87
N GLY A 21 6.31 5.09 -18.28
CA GLY A 21 5.22 5.08 -17.30
C GLY A 21 5.58 4.52 -15.93
N ILE A 22 6.80 4.01 -15.74
CA ILE A 22 7.27 3.39 -14.50
C ILE A 22 8.78 3.57 -14.33
N LEU A 23 9.26 3.47 -13.09
CA LEU A 23 10.67 3.42 -12.75
C LEU A 23 10.92 2.37 -11.68
N GLN A 24 12.16 1.88 -11.59
CA GLN A 24 12.61 1.00 -10.51
C GLN A 24 13.63 1.77 -9.65
N ILE A 25 13.39 1.80 -8.34
CA ILE A 25 14.33 2.36 -7.37
C ILE A 25 15.03 1.18 -6.68
N ALA A 26 16.35 1.15 -6.72
CA ALA A 26 17.12 0.11 -6.06
C ALA A 26 16.94 0.23 -4.54
N MET A 27 16.62 -0.90 -3.90
CA MET A 27 16.54 -0.98 -2.45
C MET A 27 17.92 -1.28 -1.84
N ASP A 28 18.26 -0.58 -0.77
CA ASP A 28 19.38 -0.97 0.09
C ASP A 28 19.07 -2.25 0.89
N ALA A 29 20.05 -2.74 1.66
CA ALA A 29 19.92 -3.98 2.42
C ALA A 29 18.85 -3.92 3.52
N GLU A 30 18.64 -2.76 4.15
CA GLU A 30 17.65 -2.57 5.20
C GLU A 30 16.23 -2.58 4.60
N GLN A 31 16.03 -1.82 3.52
CA GLN A 31 14.79 -1.77 2.77
C GLN A 31 14.40 -3.15 2.22
N GLN A 32 15.36 -3.92 1.69
CA GLN A 32 15.12 -5.30 1.25
C GLN A 32 14.69 -6.22 2.40
N THR A 33 15.28 -6.04 3.58
CA THR A 33 14.95 -6.83 4.77
C THR A 33 13.53 -6.52 5.24
N LEU A 34 13.17 -5.24 5.29
CA LEU A 34 11.83 -4.79 5.63
C LEU A 34 10.78 -5.31 4.65
N TYR A 35 11.05 -5.24 3.34
CA TYR A 35 10.18 -5.79 2.30
C TYR A 35 9.94 -7.30 2.51
N LYS A 36 11.01 -8.08 2.76
CA LYS A 36 10.89 -9.52 3.00
C LYS A 36 10.03 -9.83 4.22
N ALA A 37 10.23 -9.09 5.32
CA ALA A 37 9.43 -9.25 6.54
C ALA A 37 7.95 -8.94 6.30
N ALA A 38 7.64 -7.85 5.60
CA ALA A 38 6.27 -7.46 5.24
C ALA A 38 5.60 -8.49 4.31
N ASN A 39 6.33 -8.97 3.30
CA ASN A 39 5.83 -10.00 2.38
C ASN A 39 5.52 -11.32 3.12
N GLU A 40 6.40 -11.74 4.05
CA GLU A 40 6.13 -12.93 4.86
C GLU A 40 4.96 -12.73 5.84
N ALA A 41 4.78 -11.52 6.40
CA ALA A 41 3.60 -11.20 7.21
C ALA A 41 2.31 -11.26 6.39
N SER A 42 2.31 -10.70 5.17
CA SER A 42 1.20 -10.78 4.22
C SER A 42 0.82 -12.24 3.93
N LYS A 43 1.79 -13.08 3.54
CA LYS A 43 1.53 -14.51 3.31
C LYS A 43 0.96 -15.22 4.53
N ARG A 44 1.45 -14.92 5.74
CA ARG A 44 0.90 -15.50 6.99
C ARG A 44 -0.53 -15.04 7.23
N PHE A 45 -0.85 -13.78 6.96
CA PHE A 45 -2.19 -13.24 7.11
C PHE A 45 -3.19 -13.90 6.14
N PHE A 46 -2.87 -13.96 4.85
CA PHE A 46 -3.79 -14.52 3.84
C PHE A 46 -3.99 -16.05 3.95
N ARG A 47 -3.08 -16.77 4.63
CA ARG A 47 -3.28 -18.17 5.02
C ARG A 47 -4.31 -18.39 6.13
N LYS A 48 -4.75 -17.34 6.83
CA LYS A 48 -5.77 -17.46 7.88
C LYS A 48 -7.13 -17.86 7.29
N PRO A 49 -7.98 -18.56 8.07
CA PRO A 49 -9.36 -18.81 7.69
C PRO A 49 -10.12 -17.53 7.33
N PHE A 50 -11.04 -17.63 6.38
CA PHE A 50 -11.79 -16.47 5.85
C PHE A 50 -12.44 -15.64 6.96
N ASN A 51 -13.07 -16.25 7.95
CA ASN A 51 -13.72 -15.54 9.06
C ASN A 51 -12.75 -14.69 9.89
N GLN A 52 -11.49 -15.14 10.05
CA GLN A 52 -10.47 -14.36 10.74
C GLN A 52 -10.02 -13.16 9.91
N LYS A 53 -9.93 -13.30 8.58
CA LYS A 53 -9.58 -12.20 7.67
C LYS A 53 -10.74 -11.19 7.58
N ALA A 54 -11.97 -11.69 7.42
CA ALA A 54 -13.19 -10.90 7.34
C ALA A 54 -13.52 -10.11 8.62
N ALA A 55 -12.97 -10.51 9.77
CA ALA A 55 -13.07 -9.75 11.01
C ALA A 55 -12.13 -8.53 11.05
N CYS A 56 -11.11 -8.47 10.19
CA CYS A 56 -10.15 -7.36 10.12
C CYS A 56 -10.66 -6.23 9.22
N THR A 57 -11.84 -5.67 9.53
CA THR A 57 -12.42 -4.53 8.80
C THR A 57 -12.62 -3.36 9.75
N ASP A 58 -12.40 -2.14 9.27
CA ASP A 58 -12.73 -0.91 10.01
C ASP A 58 -14.07 -0.35 9.49
N SER A 59 -14.96 0.07 10.39
CA SER A 59 -16.26 0.67 10.02
C SER A 59 -16.16 2.17 9.74
N GLN A 60 -15.06 2.82 10.15
CA GLN A 60 -14.82 4.25 10.02
C GLN A 60 -13.81 4.59 8.93
N ARG A 61 -13.01 3.61 8.48
CA ARG A 61 -11.94 3.81 7.51
C ARG A 61 -11.93 2.72 6.46
N TYR A 62 -11.29 3.02 5.33
CA TYR A 62 -11.01 2.04 4.28
C TYR A 62 -9.87 1.06 4.63
N SER A 63 -9.31 1.14 5.84
CA SER A 63 -8.33 0.18 6.34
C SER A 63 -8.96 -1.19 6.59
N GLY A 64 -8.15 -2.24 6.39
CA GLY A 64 -8.53 -3.61 6.66
C GLY A 64 -8.70 -4.47 5.40
N TYR A 65 -9.39 -5.59 5.58
CA TYR A 65 -9.46 -6.68 4.63
C TYR A 65 -10.58 -6.51 3.60
N ILE A 66 -10.23 -6.75 2.35
CA ILE A 66 -11.13 -6.82 1.19
C ILE A 66 -11.01 -8.22 0.62
N ALA A 67 -12.14 -8.92 0.56
CA ALA A 67 -12.20 -10.26 0.00
C ALA A 67 -12.06 -10.23 -1.53
N SER A 68 -11.50 -11.31 -2.08
CA SER A 68 -11.48 -11.55 -3.53
C SER A 68 -12.87 -11.40 -4.15
N GLY A 69 -12.95 -10.65 -5.25
CA GLY A 69 -14.19 -10.36 -5.98
C GLY A 69 -15.02 -9.21 -5.41
N LYS A 70 -14.59 -8.56 -4.31
CA LYS A 70 -15.31 -7.43 -3.72
C LYS A 70 -14.96 -6.09 -4.37
N GLU A 71 -13.71 -5.92 -4.80
CA GLU A 71 -13.28 -4.73 -5.53
C GLU A 71 -13.72 -4.85 -7.00
N LEU A 72 -14.24 -3.76 -7.56
CA LEU A 72 -14.70 -3.69 -8.94
C LEU A 72 -13.88 -2.66 -9.71
N THR A 73 -13.22 -3.07 -10.77
CA THR A 73 -12.53 -2.20 -11.73
C THR A 73 -13.26 -2.29 -13.08
N ASP A 74 -13.74 -1.16 -13.59
CA ASP A 74 -14.62 -1.08 -14.77
C ASP A 74 -15.85 -2.01 -14.70
N GLY A 75 -16.38 -2.20 -13.49
CA GLY A 75 -17.51 -3.08 -13.22
C GLY A 75 -17.18 -4.58 -13.22
N LEU A 76 -15.92 -4.94 -13.44
CA LEU A 76 -15.41 -6.31 -13.36
C LEU A 76 -14.78 -6.57 -11.99
N ALA A 77 -15.04 -7.76 -11.44
CA ALA A 77 -14.53 -8.14 -10.14
C ALA A 77 -13.03 -8.44 -10.17
N ASP A 78 -12.28 -7.80 -9.27
CA ASP A 78 -10.88 -8.06 -9.04
C ASP A 78 -10.72 -9.24 -8.07
N TYR A 79 -9.91 -10.22 -8.45
CA TYR A 79 -9.77 -11.48 -7.70
C TYR A 79 -8.65 -11.48 -6.66
N SER A 80 -8.04 -10.32 -6.40
CA SER A 80 -7.07 -10.16 -5.33
C SER A 80 -7.75 -10.14 -3.97
N GLU A 81 -7.16 -10.81 -2.98
CA GLU A 81 -7.45 -10.50 -1.58
C GLU A 81 -6.52 -9.33 -1.16
N ILE A 82 -7.06 -8.32 -0.49
CA ILE A 82 -6.32 -7.08 -0.17
C ILE A 82 -6.42 -6.80 1.32
N SER A 83 -5.33 -6.29 1.90
CA SER A 83 -5.29 -5.72 3.25
C SER A 83 -4.79 -4.28 3.15
N THR A 84 -5.71 -3.33 3.21
CA THR A 84 -5.43 -1.91 3.07
C THR A 84 -4.93 -1.33 4.38
N VAL A 85 -3.83 -0.58 4.33
CA VAL A 85 -3.28 0.16 5.48
C VAL A 85 -3.36 1.64 5.16
N THR A 86 -4.20 2.37 5.89
CA THR A 86 -4.24 3.84 5.88
C THR A 86 -3.39 4.40 7.02
N LYS A 87 -3.27 5.72 7.11
CA LYS A 87 -2.69 6.37 8.30
C LYS A 87 -3.44 5.88 9.55
N ASP A 88 -2.68 5.38 10.51
CA ASP A 88 -3.20 4.99 11.81
C ASP A 88 -3.36 6.25 12.67
N VAL A 89 -4.58 6.51 13.12
CA VAL A 89 -4.95 7.73 13.84
C VAL A 89 -5.87 7.33 14.99
N ASP A 90 -5.47 7.70 16.20
CA ASP A 90 -6.19 7.41 17.44
C ASP A 90 -7.63 7.93 17.39
N LEU A 91 -8.53 7.21 18.08
CA LEU A 91 -9.95 7.60 18.16
C LEU A 91 -10.15 8.94 18.88
N ASP A 92 -9.22 9.30 19.77
CA ASP A 92 -9.23 10.55 20.52
C ASP A 92 -8.67 11.73 19.70
N ASP A 93 -8.15 11.49 18.48
CA ASP A 93 -7.70 12.58 17.62
C ASP A 93 -8.92 13.46 17.24
N PRO A 94 -8.81 14.80 17.38
CA PRO A 94 -9.91 15.71 17.06
C PRO A 94 -10.47 15.56 15.64
N MET A 95 -9.64 15.14 14.68
CA MET A 95 -10.03 14.91 13.30
C MET A 95 -10.88 13.65 13.11
N VAL A 96 -10.87 12.72 14.08
CA VAL A 96 -11.65 11.47 14.07
C VAL A 96 -13.01 11.65 14.72
N SER A 97 -13.09 12.56 15.70
CA SER A 97 -14.34 12.91 16.38
C SER A 97 -15.22 13.90 15.61
N ALA A 98 -14.68 14.54 14.56
CA ALA A 98 -15.43 15.43 13.69
C ALA A 98 -16.36 14.62 12.78
N LYS A 99 -17.64 14.57 13.14
CA LYS A 99 -18.73 13.95 12.36
C LYS A 99 -19.24 14.86 11.25
#